data_AF-A0A947ZGG3-F1
#
_entry.id   AF-A0A947ZGG3-F1
#
_cell.length_a   1.000
_cell.length_b   1.000
_cell.length_c   1.000
_cell.angle_alpha   90.00
_cell.angle_beta   90.00
_cell.angle_gamma   90.00
#
_symmetry.space_group_name_H-M   'P 1'
#
loop_
_entity.id
_entity.type
_entity.pdbx_description
1 polymer ?
#
loop_
_entity_poly.entity_id
_entity_poly.type
_entity_poly.pdbx_seq_one_letter_code
_entity_poly.pdbx_strand_id
1 'polypeptide(L)'
;AKFSEALKTVGKKFDFVQLYEERDKFKSEILQVIGRDLNGYVLDDAAIDYLEQTDKQLLNMDNILDAEGIKKITDLTAKQAMLENDIRCTKEKTIVKQNVSAKEAILELRKQEAEAEEKQKREISNIKARENAAAAKVSEEERLKAQTARIAVDEELSVAEENKLRQIIVAQKNKEGTEAVEEERVQKRMLLERTEKEKLVVLAQIDKEKAVEEEQKKIQEVIRERVIVEKAVVVEEEKIKDTREFAAADREKAVAVTQAEKSAQEALIKEVKAAEASREAAKLKAEERIIDAESKFQASEKEAMAIKTMADAKAQEDAIHGIGEARVIEAKAHAVEIDGDARARIIEVTGLAEAKAIEAKAMANAKEIEASALAEAKGKDAMVDVMNKQGTVEAEVMAKKYTSEANGITEKAHAMKLFDSVGKDHEEFKLRLDKEKSIDLAQIAIQKDIADAQASVINAALKSAKIDIVGGETMFFDKIVGSITNGKYMDYMVNKSKVLTDVKDTFITGDPEHFERELKTLVSRFNIGSDDLKNLSISALISKMIQRAEGDTLASLETLLTFAEKQGLGNKPASLIRK
;
A
#
# COMPACT_ATOMS: atom_id res chain seq x y z
N ALA A 1 -69.74 -2.96 70.56
CA ALA A 1 -70.07 -3.97 69.53
C ALA A 1 -70.44 -3.31 68.19
N LYS A 2 -71.60 -2.63 68.08
CA LYS A 2 -72.07 -1.98 66.83
C LYS A 2 -71.06 -1.04 66.15
N PHE A 3 -70.34 -0.23 66.93
CA PHE A 3 -69.31 0.68 66.41
C PHE A 3 -68.14 -0.07 65.73
N SER A 4 -67.63 -1.12 66.38
CA SER A 4 -66.55 -1.96 65.85
C SER A 4 -67.00 -2.74 64.60
N GLU A 5 -68.25 -3.17 64.56
CA GLU A 5 -68.85 -3.86 63.41
C GLU A 5 -69.01 -2.93 62.20
N ALA A 6 -69.46 -1.70 62.42
CA ALA A 6 -69.56 -0.68 61.38
C ALA A 6 -68.18 -0.32 60.81
N LEU A 7 -67.18 -0.12 61.67
CA LEU A 7 -65.79 0.13 61.23
C LEU A 7 -65.24 -1.02 60.38
N LYS A 8 -65.48 -2.27 60.77
CA LYS A 8 -65.07 -3.45 59.99
C LYS A 8 -65.81 -3.55 58.66
N THR A 9 -67.07 -3.13 58.60
CA THR A 9 -67.89 -3.20 57.39
C THR A 9 -67.48 -2.14 56.37
N VAL A 10 -67.24 -0.90 56.82
CA VAL A 10 -66.77 0.18 55.96
C VAL A 10 -65.31 -0.07 55.55
N GLY A 11 -64.46 -0.51 56.48
CA GLY A 11 -63.04 -0.79 56.22
C GLY A 11 -62.80 -1.84 55.13
N LYS A 12 -63.74 -2.78 54.91
CA LYS A 12 -63.64 -3.78 53.84
C LYS A 12 -63.84 -3.22 52.43
N LYS A 13 -64.43 -2.04 52.28
CA LYS A 13 -64.75 -1.46 50.97
C LYS A 13 -63.58 -0.67 50.36
N PHE A 14 -62.58 -0.32 51.15
CA PHE A 14 -61.47 0.53 50.75
C PHE A 14 -60.16 -0.25 50.73
N ASP A 15 -59.29 0.10 49.79
CA ASP A 15 -57.90 -0.36 49.79
C ASP A 15 -57.05 0.41 50.80
N PHE A 16 -55.95 -0.19 51.29
CA PHE A 16 -55.09 0.42 52.29
C PHE A 16 -54.63 1.83 51.90
N VAL A 17 -54.22 2.04 50.65
CA VAL A 17 -53.79 3.36 50.14
C VAL A 17 -54.95 4.36 50.13
N GLN A 18 -56.16 3.92 49.76
CA GLN A 18 -57.36 4.76 49.72
C GLN A 18 -57.81 5.20 51.12
N LEU A 19 -57.51 4.44 52.17
CA LEU A 19 -57.78 4.86 53.55
C LEU A 19 -56.91 6.07 53.99
N TYR A 20 -55.77 6.30 53.34
CA TYR A 20 -54.96 7.51 53.56
C TYR A 20 -55.37 8.66 52.66
N GLU A 21 -55.71 8.39 51.40
CA GLU A 21 -56.02 9.41 50.40
C GLU A 21 -57.48 9.91 50.50
N GLU A 22 -58.43 9.03 50.86
CA GLU A 22 -59.88 9.31 50.85
C GLU A 22 -60.50 9.30 52.26
N ARG A 23 -59.79 9.89 53.24
CA ARG A 23 -60.21 9.92 54.66
C ARG A 23 -61.62 10.48 54.88
N ASP A 24 -62.00 11.51 54.14
CA ASP A 24 -63.32 12.15 54.26
C ASP A 24 -64.47 11.23 53.79
N LYS A 25 -64.22 10.41 52.76
CA LYS A 25 -65.21 9.43 52.29
C LYS A 25 -65.38 8.29 53.29
N PHE A 26 -64.26 7.77 53.82
CA PHE A 26 -64.30 6.75 54.86
C PHE A 26 -65.06 7.22 56.11
N LYS A 27 -64.80 8.46 56.55
CA LYS A 27 -65.52 9.12 57.65
C LYS A 27 -67.03 9.23 57.38
N SER A 28 -67.40 9.67 56.18
CA SER A 28 -68.81 9.81 55.79
C SER A 28 -69.56 8.47 55.78
N GLU A 29 -68.92 7.41 55.29
CA GLU A 29 -69.51 6.07 55.30
C GLU A 29 -69.67 5.49 56.71
N ILE A 30 -68.75 5.78 57.63
CA ILE A 30 -68.87 5.37 59.04
C ILE A 30 -70.10 6.02 59.69
N LEU A 31 -70.28 7.33 59.50
CA LEU A 31 -71.43 8.07 60.02
C LEU A 31 -72.74 7.52 59.45
N GLN A 32 -72.75 7.15 58.17
CA GLN A 32 -73.92 6.58 57.51
C GLN A 32 -74.29 5.18 58.02
N VAL A 33 -73.30 4.31 58.28
CA VAL A 33 -73.54 2.92 58.73
C VAL A 33 -73.95 2.83 60.20
N ILE A 34 -73.40 3.69 61.06
CA ILE A 34 -73.71 3.68 62.51
C ILE A 34 -75.09 4.30 62.79
N GLY A 35 -75.52 5.27 61.98
CA GLY A 35 -76.81 5.93 62.11
C GLY A 35 -77.00 6.68 63.44
N ARG A 36 -78.25 7.09 63.72
CA ARG A 36 -78.61 7.87 64.93
C ARG A 36 -78.84 7.02 66.19
N ASP A 37 -78.62 5.71 66.15
CA ASP A 37 -79.16 4.79 67.16
C ASP A 37 -78.08 3.98 67.89
N LEU A 38 -77.28 4.70 68.68
CA LEU A 38 -76.39 4.12 69.69
C LEU A 38 -77.06 4.15 71.06
N ASN A 39 -78.17 3.42 71.22
CA ASN A 39 -78.88 3.27 72.50
C ASN A 39 -79.14 4.62 73.22
N GLY A 40 -79.61 5.63 72.48
CA GLY A 40 -79.91 6.97 73.00
C GLY A 40 -78.84 8.04 72.75
N TYR A 41 -77.69 7.70 72.16
CA TYR A 41 -76.67 8.66 71.72
C TYR A 41 -76.59 8.75 70.18
N VAL A 42 -76.28 9.94 69.66
CA VAL A 42 -76.04 10.19 68.23
C VAL A 42 -74.56 10.50 68.03
N LEU A 43 -73.94 9.87 67.03
CA LEU A 43 -72.57 10.18 66.62
C LEU A 43 -72.62 11.43 65.72
N ASP A 44 -72.11 12.55 66.22
CA ASP A 44 -72.08 13.83 65.49
C ASP A 44 -70.90 13.91 64.53
N ASP A 45 -69.70 13.56 65.01
CA ASP A 45 -68.50 13.53 64.17
C ASP A 45 -67.50 12.43 64.59
N ALA A 46 -66.64 12.02 63.64
CA ALA A 46 -65.53 11.09 63.86
C ALA A 46 -64.26 11.57 63.13
N ALA A 47 -63.12 11.46 63.78
CA ALA A 47 -61.81 11.76 63.21
C ALA A 47 -60.88 10.54 63.36
N ILE A 48 -60.02 10.33 62.36
CA ILE A 48 -59.00 9.28 62.39
C ILE A 48 -57.72 9.92 62.93
N ASP A 49 -57.36 9.59 64.16
CA ASP A 49 -56.15 10.09 64.82
C ASP A 49 -54.89 9.39 64.28
N TYR A 50 -54.94 8.05 64.24
CA TYR A 50 -53.82 7.23 63.80
C TYR A 50 -54.31 6.03 62.99
N LEU A 51 -53.68 5.79 61.85
CA LEU A 51 -53.92 4.62 61.03
C LEU A 51 -52.55 4.06 60.67
N GLU A 52 -52.30 2.81 61.03
CA GLU A 52 -51.12 2.06 60.65
C GLU A 52 -51.49 0.61 60.34
N GLN A 53 -50.65 -0.03 59.55
CA GLN A 53 -50.77 -1.45 59.32
C GLN A 53 -50.41 -2.19 60.62
N THR A 54 -51.23 -3.16 61.02
CA THR A 54 -50.86 -4.07 62.09
C THR A 54 -49.62 -4.88 61.71
N ASP A 55 -48.68 -5.01 62.65
CA ASP A 55 -47.49 -5.83 62.46
C ASP A 55 -47.85 -7.26 62.07
N LYS A 56 -47.12 -7.81 61.10
CA LYS A 56 -47.39 -9.14 60.54
C LYS A 56 -47.34 -10.25 61.59
N GLN A 57 -46.61 -10.05 62.69
CA GLN A 57 -46.48 -10.99 63.81
C GLN A 57 -47.74 -11.08 64.69
N LEU A 58 -48.58 -10.05 64.67
CA LEU A 58 -49.82 -9.98 65.44
C LEU A 58 -51.04 -10.52 64.65
N LEU A 59 -50.85 -10.88 63.38
CA LEU A 59 -51.89 -11.44 62.52
C LEU A 59 -51.94 -12.96 62.66
N ASN A 60 -53.15 -13.51 62.84
CA ASN A 60 -53.34 -14.95 62.99
C ASN A 60 -53.61 -15.62 61.63
N MET A 61 -52.77 -16.57 61.22
CA MET A 61 -52.98 -17.32 59.96
C MET A 61 -54.27 -18.15 59.92
N ASP A 62 -54.79 -18.56 61.08
CA ASP A 62 -56.02 -19.36 61.17
C ASP A 62 -57.30 -18.50 61.07
N ASN A 63 -57.17 -17.17 61.10
CA ASN A 63 -58.28 -16.25 60.87
C ASN A 63 -58.34 -15.86 59.38
N ILE A 64 -59.46 -16.13 58.73
CA ILE A 64 -59.68 -15.91 57.29
C ILE A 64 -59.38 -14.47 56.87
N LEU A 65 -59.75 -13.47 57.68
CA LEU A 65 -59.51 -12.06 57.36
C LEU A 65 -58.03 -11.68 57.45
N ASP A 66 -57.34 -12.21 58.46
CA ASP A 66 -55.92 -11.95 58.66
C ASP A 66 -55.07 -12.69 57.61
N ALA A 67 -55.49 -13.89 57.19
CA ALA A 67 -54.86 -14.65 56.12
C ALA A 67 -54.95 -13.93 54.76
N GLU A 68 -56.11 -13.34 54.44
CA GLU A 68 -56.29 -12.53 53.23
C GLU A 68 -55.44 -11.24 53.28
N GLY A 69 -55.35 -10.61 54.45
CA GLY A 69 -54.45 -9.48 54.71
C GLY A 69 -52.98 -9.84 54.50
N ILE A 70 -52.50 -10.94 55.11
CA ILE A 70 -51.12 -11.45 54.96
C ILE A 70 -50.80 -11.73 53.48
N LYS A 71 -51.74 -12.33 52.74
CA LYS A 71 -51.58 -12.60 51.30
C LYS A 71 -51.41 -11.30 50.52
N LYS A 72 -52.26 -10.30 50.75
CA LYS A 72 -52.23 -9.02 50.05
C LYS A 72 -50.96 -8.21 50.36
N ILE A 73 -50.53 -8.19 51.62
CA ILE A 73 -49.26 -7.58 52.03
C ILE A 73 -48.10 -8.26 51.31
N THR A 74 -48.05 -9.60 51.33
CA THR A 74 -46.96 -10.36 50.72
C THR A 74 -46.90 -10.15 49.21
N ASP A 75 -48.03 -10.11 48.51
CA ASP A 75 -48.10 -9.83 47.08
C ASP A 75 -47.63 -8.41 46.73
N LEU A 76 -48.07 -7.40 47.48
CA LEU A 76 -47.65 -6.01 47.28
C LEU A 76 -46.15 -5.82 47.55
N THR A 77 -45.64 -6.40 48.65
CA THR A 77 -44.20 -6.36 48.97
C THR A 77 -43.38 -7.08 47.90
N ALA A 78 -43.84 -8.23 47.40
CA ALA A 78 -43.16 -8.96 46.34
C ALA A 78 -43.12 -8.15 45.03
N LYS A 79 -44.23 -7.54 44.63
CA LYS A 79 -44.30 -6.65 43.45
C LYS A 79 -43.34 -5.47 43.57
N GLN A 80 -43.29 -4.83 44.73
CA GLN A 80 -42.36 -3.71 44.95
C GLN A 80 -40.90 -4.16 44.95
N ALA A 81 -40.57 -5.29 45.56
CA ALA A 81 -39.21 -5.84 45.53
C ALA A 81 -38.76 -6.25 44.11
N MET A 82 -39.68 -6.79 43.30
CA MET A 82 -39.40 -7.09 41.88
C MET A 82 -39.14 -5.81 41.08
N LEU A 83 -39.96 -4.78 41.29
CA LEU A 83 -39.82 -3.49 40.62
C LEU A 83 -38.53 -2.77 41.04
N GLU A 84 -38.17 -2.83 42.33
CA GLU A 84 -36.90 -2.33 42.84
C GLU A 84 -35.70 -3.04 42.18
N ASN A 85 -35.76 -4.37 42.10
CA ASN A 85 -34.70 -5.15 41.46
C ASN A 85 -34.59 -4.85 39.95
N ASP A 86 -35.72 -4.72 39.25
CA ASP A 86 -35.74 -4.39 37.82
C ASP A 86 -35.17 -2.98 37.55
N ILE A 87 -35.54 -2.00 38.37
CA ILE A 87 -34.96 -0.65 38.31
C ILE A 87 -33.45 -0.70 38.54
N ARG A 88 -32.99 -1.45 39.55
CA ARG A 88 -31.56 -1.62 39.85
C ARG A 88 -30.81 -2.25 38.68
N CYS A 89 -31.30 -3.36 38.14
CA CYS A 89 -30.68 -4.04 37.00
C CYS A 89 -30.69 -3.17 35.73
N THR A 90 -31.77 -2.44 35.48
CA THR A 90 -31.88 -1.53 34.32
C THR A 90 -30.92 -0.35 34.45
N LYS A 91 -30.78 0.21 35.64
CA LYS A 91 -29.78 1.24 35.95
C LYS A 91 -28.36 0.73 35.66
N GLU A 92 -28.01 -0.45 36.17
CA GLU A 92 -26.68 -1.06 35.93
C GLU A 92 -26.42 -1.31 34.44
N LYS A 93 -27.38 -1.90 33.71
CA LYS A 93 -27.28 -2.10 32.26
C LYS A 93 -27.04 -0.79 31.52
N THR A 94 -27.76 0.27 31.91
CA THR A 94 -27.64 1.58 31.28
C THR A 94 -26.26 2.20 31.52
N ILE A 95 -25.75 2.12 32.76
CA ILE A 95 -24.41 2.59 33.12
C ILE A 95 -23.34 1.82 32.33
N VAL A 96 -23.44 0.49 32.28
CA VAL A 96 -22.49 -0.35 31.53
C VAL A 96 -22.52 -0.01 30.04
N LYS A 97 -23.71 0.15 29.44
CA LYS A 97 -23.86 0.54 28.02
C LYS A 97 -23.23 1.90 27.73
N GLN A 98 -23.45 2.88 28.60
CA GLN A 98 -22.84 4.21 28.48
C GLN A 98 -21.31 4.14 28.60
N ASN A 99 -20.80 3.35 29.55
CA ASN A 99 -19.36 3.17 29.73
C ASN A 99 -18.68 2.47 28.55
N VAL A 100 -19.33 1.46 27.96
CA VAL A 100 -18.84 0.77 26.75
C VAL A 100 -18.80 1.74 25.58
N SER A 101 -19.90 2.45 25.31
CA SER A 101 -19.96 3.43 24.22
C SER A 101 -18.93 4.57 24.39
N ALA A 102 -18.75 5.08 25.61
CA ALA A 102 -17.74 6.08 25.91
C ALA A 102 -16.32 5.53 25.68
N LYS A 103 -16.06 4.28 26.09
CA LYS A 103 -14.76 3.64 25.89
C LYS A 103 -14.45 3.39 24.42
N GLU A 104 -15.43 2.96 23.63
CA GLU A 104 -15.31 2.81 22.17
C GLU A 104 -14.97 4.15 21.51
N ALA A 105 -15.69 5.22 21.84
CA ALA A 105 -15.41 6.57 21.34
C ALA A 105 -14.00 7.05 21.72
N ILE A 106 -13.56 6.81 22.97
CA ILE A 106 -12.20 7.15 23.41
C ILE A 106 -11.14 6.36 22.62
N LEU A 107 -11.37 5.07 22.38
CA LEU A 107 -10.43 4.24 21.61
C LEU A 107 -10.35 4.69 20.15
N GLU A 108 -11.47 5.10 19.55
CA GLU A 108 -11.50 5.62 18.19
C GLU A 108 -10.78 6.96 18.08
N LEU A 109 -10.99 7.88 19.03
CA LEU A 109 -10.23 9.13 19.10
C LEU A 109 -8.73 8.89 19.28
N ARG A 110 -8.33 7.95 20.15
CA ARG A 110 -6.92 7.58 20.33
C ARG A 110 -6.31 6.95 19.08
N LYS A 111 -7.09 6.17 18.33
CA LYS A 111 -6.66 5.64 17.03
C LYS A 111 -6.42 6.77 16.05
N GLN A 112 -7.33 7.74 15.96
CA GLN A 112 -7.18 8.93 15.10
C GLN A 112 -5.95 9.77 15.50
N GLU A 113 -5.73 9.97 16.80
CA GLU A 113 -4.56 10.66 17.34
C GLU A 113 -3.26 9.94 16.93
N ALA A 114 -3.16 8.63 17.16
CA ALA A 114 -1.99 7.84 16.78
C ALA A 114 -1.74 7.82 15.26
N GLU A 115 -2.79 7.70 14.45
CA GLU A 115 -2.68 7.77 12.99
C GLU A 115 -2.21 9.17 12.53
N ALA A 116 -2.71 10.24 13.14
CA ALA A 116 -2.28 11.60 12.85
C ALA A 116 -0.82 11.84 13.26
N GLU A 117 -0.39 11.36 14.43
CA GLU A 117 1.00 11.46 14.89
C GLU A 117 1.97 10.71 13.96
N GLU A 118 1.63 9.47 13.56
CA GLU A 118 2.49 8.70 12.65
C GLU A 118 2.51 9.33 11.25
N LYS A 119 1.38 9.86 10.78
CA LYS A 119 1.34 10.64 9.53
C LYS A 119 2.23 11.88 9.61
N GLN A 120 2.16 12.63 10.71
CA GLN A 120 3.02 13.79 10.96
C GLN A 120 4.50 13.40 11.02
N LYS A 121 4.87 12.33 11.74
CA LYS A 121 6.25 11.82 11.78
C LYS A 121 6.75 11.45 10.38
N ARG A 122 5.92 10.79 9.57
CA ARG A 122 6.26 10.43 8.19
C ARG A 122 6.45 11.67 7.32
N GLU A 123 5.57 12.66 7.43
CA GLU A 123 5.70 13.92 6.69
C GLU A 123 6.96 14.69 7.10
N ILE A 124 7.24 14.80 8.40
CA ILE A 124 8.47 15.41 8.91
C ILE A 124 9.71 14.66 8.40
N SER A 125 9.70 13.32 8.43
CA SER A 125 10.80 12.50 7.92
C SER A 125 11.04 12.73 6.43
N ASN A 126 9.96 12.77 5.63
CA ASN A 126 10.05 13.06 4.20
C ASN A 126 10.57 14.47 3.92
N ILE A 127 10.09 15.48 4.66
CA ILE A 127 10.58 16.86 4.53
C ILE A 127 12.07 16.91 4.89
N LYS A 128 12.47 16.33 6.03
CA LYS A 128 13.89 16.26 6.43
C LYS A 128 14.76 15.56 5.40
N ALA A 129 14.30 14.44 4.86
CA ALA A 129 15.04 13.72 3.81
C ALA A 129 15.19 14.57 2.54
N ARG A 130 14.12 15.28 2.13
CA ARG A 130 14.13 16.17 0.97
C ARG A 130 15.05 17.37 1.16
N GLU A 131 14.97 18.02 2.31
CA GLU A 131 15.84 19.16 2.68
C GLU A 131 17.29 18.73 2.79
N ASN A 132 17.59 17.59 3.41
CA ASN A 132 18.95 17.05 3.49
C ASN A 132 19.51 16.70 2.10
N ALA A 133 18.70 16.11 1.22
CA ALA A 133 19.12 15.82 -0.16
C ALA A 133 19.38 17.10 -0.96
N ALA A 134 18.53 18.13 -0.80
CA ALA A 134 18.73 19.43 -1.42
C ALA A 134 19.98 20.13 -0.89
N ALA A 135 20.18 20.13 0.44
CA ALA A 135 21.37 20.69 1.08
C ALA A 135 22.65 19.97 0.63
N ALA A 136 22.65 18.64 0.57
CA ALA A 136 23.77 17.86 0.07
C ALA A 136 24.08 18.18 -1.39
N LYS A 137 23.05 18.29 -2.24
CA LYS A 137 23.23 18.68 -3.65
C LYS A 137 23.87 20.06 -3.78
N VAL A 138 23.36 21.05 -3.05
CA VAL A 138 23.92 22.42 -3.05
C VAL A 138 25.36 22.41 -2.51
N SER A 139 25.64 21.66 -1.43
CA SER A 139 26.99 21.54 -0.87
C SER A 139 27.97 20.92 -1.87
N GLU A 140 27.56 19.90 -2.61
CA GLU A 140 28.41 19.25 -3.63
C GLU A 140 28.58 20.14 -4.87
N GLU A 141 27.55 20.90 -5.27
CA GLU A 141 27.65 21.91 -6.33
C GLU A 141 28.63 23.04 -5.98
N GLU A 142 28.55 23.58 -4.76
CA GLU A 142 29.50 24.59 -4.27
C GLU A 142 30.91 24.00 -4.14
N ARG A 143 31.05 22.74 -3.70
CA ARG A 143 32.36 22.05 -3.64
C ARG A 143 32.96 21.88 -5.04
N LEU A 144 32.16 21.45 -6.02
CA LEU A 144 32.58 21.33 -7.41
C LEU A 144 33.08 22.69 -7.91
N LYS A 145 32.30 23.76 -7.71
CA LYS A 145 32.64 25.12 -8.14
C LYS A 145 33.95 25.61 -7.51
N ALA A 146 34.14 25.37 -6.22
CA ALA A 146 35.38 25.69 -5.52
C ALA A 146 36.58 24.88 -6.04
N GLN A 147 36.40 23.58 -6.30
CA GLN A 147 37.46 22.74 -6.88
C GLN A 147 37.80 23.16 -8.32
N THR A 148 36.81 23.45 -9.16
CA THR A 148 37.04 23.89 -10.54
C THR A 148 37.79 25.22 -10.57
N ALA A 149 37.43 26.17 -9.69
CA ALA A 149 38.16 27.43 -9.55
C ALA A 149 39.61 27.20 -9.09
N ARG A 150 39.83 26.29 -8.13
CA ARG A 150 41.19 25.93 -7.67
C ARG A 150 42.01 25.29 -8.79
N ILE A 151 41.46 24.31 -9.52
CA ILE A 151 42.16 23.63 -10.62
C ILE A 151 42.52 24.63 -11.71
N ALA A 152 41.61 25.53 -12.09
CA ALA A 152 41.90 26.56 -13.10
C ALA A 152 43.05 27.48 -12.67
N VAL A 153 43.08 27.89 -11.40
CA VAL A 153 44.19 28.68 -10.85
C VAL A 153 45.50 27.88 -10.84
N ASP A 154 45.47 26.62 -10.40
CA ASP A 154 46.64 25.75 -10.35
C ASP A 154 47.18 25.46 -11.77
N GLU A 155 46.31 25.27 -12.77
CA GLU A 155 46.68 25.13 -14.19
C GLU A 155 47.32 26.42 -14.73
N GLU A 156 46.72 27.59 -14.51
CA GLU A 156 47.30 28.87 -14.93
C GLU A 156 48.66 29.13 -14.28
N LEU A 157 48.80 28.85 -12.98
CA LEU A 157 50.07 28.96 -12.27
C LEU A 157 51.12 28.00 -12.83
N SER A 158 50.74 26.75 -13.07
CA SER A 158 51.65 25.73 -13.63
C SER A 158 52.13 26.10 -15.03
N VAL A 159 51.21 26.58 -15.89
CA VAL A 159 51.54 27.06 -17.24
C VAL A 159 52.43 28.31 -17.17
N ALA A 160 52.17 29.24 -16.24
CA ALA A 160 53.01 30.41 -16.04
C ALA A 160 54.41 30.04 -15.52
N GLU A 161 54.51 29.06 -14.61
CA GLU A 161 55.78 28.52 -14.12
C GLU A 161 56.57 27.82 -15.22
N GLU A 162 55.94 26.96 -16.04
CA GLU A 162 56.60 26.34 -17.19
C GLU A 162 57.06 27.40 -18.20
N ASN A 163 56.24 28.41 -18.49
CA ASN A 163 56.63 29.50 -19.37
C ASN A 163 57.81 30.30 -18.81
N LYS A 164 57.83 30.56 -17.50
CA LYS A 164 58.96 31.20 -16.82
C LYS A 164 60.22 30.33 -16.92
N LEU A 165 60.13 29.04 -16.63
CA LEU A 165 61.24 28.09 -16.75
C LEU A 165 61.76 28.04 -18.19
N ARG A 166 60.86 28.01 -19.18
CA ARG A 166 61.22 28.06 -20.59
C ARG A 166 61.94 29.36 -20.95
N GLN A 167 61.48 30.50 -20.45
CA GLN A 167 62.18 31.78 -20.63
C GLN A 167 63.56 31.78 -19.99
N ILE A 168 63.70 31.21 -18.79
CA ILE A 168 65.01 31.06 -18.11
C ILE A 168 65.93 30.17 -18.95
N ILE A 169 65.45 29.02 -19.44
CA ILE A 169 66.22 28.10 -20.28
C ILE A 169 66.64 28.78 -21.59
N VAL A 170 65.75 29.52 -22.24
CA VAL A 170 66.07 30.26 -23.48
C VAL A 170 67.10 31.36 -23.19
N ALA A 171 66.94 32.10 -22.08
CA ALA A 171 67.91 33.11 -21.67
C ALA A 171 69.28 32.49 -21.34
N GLN A 172 69.30 31.33 -20.68
CA GLN A 172 70.51 30.59 -20.36
C GLN A 172 71.18 30.04 -21.63
N LYS A 173 70.43 29.44 -22.55
CA LYS A 173 70.91 29.00 -23.87
C LYS A 173 71.44 30.16 -24.71
N ASN A 174 70.79 31.32 -24.67
CA ASN A 174 71.27 32.50 -25.35
C ASN A 174 72.57 33.02 -24.73
N LYS A 175 72.68 32.98 -23.38
CA LYS A 175 73.90 33.33 -22.66
C LYS A 175 75.04 32.38 -23.00
N GLU A 176 74.81 31.06 -22.93
CA GLU A 176 75.75 30.02 -23.35
C GLU A 176 76.16 30.19 -24.83
N GLY A 177 75.21 30.54 -25.70
CA GLY A 177 75.48 30.85 -27.10
C GLY A 177 76.37 32.08 -27.28
N THR A 178 76.11 33.16 -26.54
CA THR A 178 76.98 34.35 -26.57
C THR A 178 78.35 34.10 -25.96
N GLU A 179 78.44 33.31 -24.89
CA GLU A 179 79.70 32.90 -24.28
C GLU A 179 80.51 32.03 -25.23
N ALA A 180 79.88 31.05 -25.90
CA ALA A 180 80.54 30.22 -26.91
C ALA A 180 81.04 31.04 -28.12
N VAL A 181 80.27 32.04 -28.57
CA VAL A 181 80.67 32.94 -29.66
C VAL A 181 81.82 33.86 -29.23
N GLU A 182 81.80 34.40 -28.01
CA GLU A 182 82.92 35.18 -27.50
C GLU A 182 84.14 34.32 -27.20
N GLU A 183 83.97 33.08 -26.76
CA GLU A 183 85.06 32.12 -26.59
C GLU A 183 85.69 31.76 -27.94
N GLU A 184 84.90 31.48 -28.97
CA GLU A 184 85.40 31.27 -30.33
C GLU A 184 86.11 32.53 -30.86
N ARG A 185 85.57 33.73 -30.61
CA ARG A 185 86.23 35.01 -30.97
C ARG A 185 87.53 35.22 -30.21
N VAL A 186 87.58 34.90 -28.92
CA VAL A 186 88.79 34.99 -28.08
C VAL A 186 89.82 33.97 -28.55
N GLN A 187 89.43 32.72 -28.83
CA GLN A 187 90.32 31.70 -29.38
C GLN A 187 90.85 32.12 -30.75
N LYS A 188 90.00 32.68 -31.62
CA LYS A 188 90.42 33.21 -32.92
C LYS A 188 91.35 34.41 -32.77
N ARG A 189 91.10 35.33 -31.82
CA ARG A 189 92.01 36.43 -31.48
C ARG A 189 93.34 35.92 -30.92
N MET A 190 93.32 34.93 -30.02
CA MET A 190 94.51 34.31 -29.45
C MET A 190 95.32 33.55 -30.51
N LEU A 191 94.66 32.87 -31.46
CA LEU A 191 95.31 32.23 -32.60
C LEU A 191 95.90 33.27 -33.56
N LEU A 192 95.22 34.40 -33.79
CA LEU A 192 95.73 35.52 -34.58
C LEU A 192 96.93 36.20 -33.90
N GLU A 193 96.86 36.49 -32.60
CA GLU A 193 97.98 37.04 -31.83
C GLU A 193 99.13 36.05 -31.72
N ARG A 194 98.84 34.75 -31.59
CA ARG A 194 99.87 33.70 -31.62
C ARG A 194 100.50 33.62 -33.00
N THR A 195 99.74 33.72 -34.09
CA THR A 195 100.31 33.76 -35.44
C THR A 195 101.02 35.07 -35.74
N GLU A 196 100.63 36.21 -35.14
CA GLU A 196 101.38 37.48 -35.23
C GLU A 196 102.67 37.42 -34.41
N LYS A 197 102.65 36.83 -33.20
CA LYS A 197 103.86 36.55 -32.42
C LYS A 197 104.76 35.56 -33.12
N GLU A 198 104.21 34.47 -33.68
CA GLU A 198 104.96 33.52 -34.48
C GLU A 198 105.50 34.18 -35.73
N LYS A 199 104.77 35.09 -36.39
CA LYS A 199 105.30 35.91 -37.50
C LYS A 199 106.39 36.87 -37.06
N LEU A 200 106.30 37.48 -35.88
CA LEU A 200 107.35 38.36 -35.31
C LEU A 200 108.60 37.55 -34.91
N VAL A 201 108.40 36.39 -34.30
CA VAL A 201 109.48 35.45 -33.97
C VAL A 201 110.08 34.88 -35.24
N VAL A 202 109.28 34.54 -36.24
CA VAL A 202 109.73 34.09 -37.57
C VAL A 202 110.37 35.23 -38.34
N LEU A 203 109.94 36.49 -38.24
CA LEU A 203 110.63 37.63 -38.85
C LEU A 203 111.97 37.90 -38.17
N ALA A 204 112.04 37.82 -36.83
CA ALA A 204 113.30 37.91 -36.10
C ALA A 204 114.23 36.71 -36.37
N GLN A 205 113.65 35.52 -36.56
CA GLN A 205 114.35 34.31 -36.98
C GLN A 205 114.80 34.44 -38.44
N ILE A 206 114.00 35.03 -39.33
CA ILE A 206 114.30 35.31 -40.74
C ILE A 206 115.36 36.40 -40.85
N ASP A 207 115.40 37.41 -39.99
CA ASP A 207 116.47 38.41 -39.99
C ASP A 207 117.79 37.79 -39.48
N LYS A 208 117.69 36.89 -38.49
CA LYS A 208 118.82 36.09 -38.01
C LYS A 208 119.25 35.04 -39.05
N GLU A 209 118.30 34.43 -39.75
CA GLU A 209 118.52 33.45 -40.83
C GLU A 209 118.92 34.14 -42.11
N LYS A 210 118.55 35.40 -42.39
CA LYS A 210 119.07 36.22 -43.50
C LYS A 210 120.53 36.57 -43.28
N ALA A 211 120.92 36.87 -42.05
CA ALA A 211 122.33 37.02 -41.70
C ALA A 211 123.10 35.70 -41.89
N VAL A 212 122.44 34.54 -41.75
CA VAL A 212 123.02 33.20 -42.01
C VAL A 212 122.90 32.80 -43.50
N GLU A 213 121.87 33.22 -44.21
CA GLU A 213 121.57 32.96 -45.62
C GLU A 213 122.39 33.88 -46.55
N GLU A 214 122.80 35.08 -46.14
CA GLU A 214 123.79 35.86 -46.90
C GLU A 214 125.14 35.14 -46.93
N GLU A 215 125.48 34.41 -45.88
CA GLU A 215 126.64 33.52 -45.83
C GLU A 215 126.38 32.18 -46.56
N GLN A 216 125.16 31.62 -46.50
CA GLN A 216 124.81 30.37 -47.20
C GLN A 216 124.43 30.55 -48.69
N LYS A 217 124.02 31.74 -49.15
CA LYS A 217 123.76 32.06 -50.58
C LYS A 217 125.03 32.03 -51.41
N LYS A 218 126.21 32.25 -50.81
CA LYS A 218 127.50 32.00 -51.48
C LYS A 218 127.80 30.51 -51.65
N ILE A 219 127.09 29.62 -50.95
CA ILE A 219 127.34 28.17 -50.93
C ILE A 219 126.22 27.37 -51.64
N GLN A 220 125.00 27.90 -51.74
CA GLN A 220 123.82 27.23 -52.30
C GLN A 220 123.47 27.62 -53.75
N GLU A 221 124.35 28.33 -54.46
CA GLU A 221 124.21 28.57 -55.91
C GLU A 221 124.57 27.33 -56.76
N VAL A 222 125.14 26.28 -56.14
CA VAL A 222 125.61 25.06 -56.82
C VAL A 222 124.59 23.91 -56.81
N ILE A 223 123.48 24.01 -56.06
CA ILE A 223 122.53 22.89 -55.89
C ILE A 223 121.11 23.33 -56.24
N ARG A 224 120.94 23.95 -57.41
CA ARG A 224 119.61 24.22 -57.98
C ARG A 224 119.46 23.79 -59.43
N GLU A 225 120.27 22.82 -59.85
CA GLU A 225 119.92 21.88 -60.92
C GLU A 225 119.45 20.57 -60.28
N ARG A 226 118.16 20.49 -59.96
CA ARG A 226 117.34 19.33 -60.35
C ARG A 226 115.91 19.43 -59.79
N VAL A 227 115.00 19.27 -60.74
CA VAL A 227 113.71 18.60 -60.61
C VAL A 227 112.64 19.39 -59.86
N ILE A 228 111.93 20.20 -60.65
CA ILE A 228 110.50 20.40 -60.50
C ILE A 228 109.82 19.15 -61.09
N VAL A 229 109.07 18.38 -60.29
CA VAL A 229 107.80 17.75 -60.72
C VAL A 229 106.92 17.58 -59.50
N GLU A 230 105.76 18.23 -59.49
CA GLU A 230 104.55 17.66 -58.91
C GLU A 230 103.38 17.93 -59.86
N LYS A 231 103.01 16.89 -60.61
CA LYS A 231 101.74 16.82 -61.34
C LYS A 231 100.86 15.82 -60.57
N ALA A 232 100.21 16.30 -59.52
CA ALA A 232 99.32 15.54 -58.64
C ALA A 232 97.96 16.26 -58.46
N VAL A 233 97.40 16.77 -59.56
CA VAL A 233 96.09 17.43 -59.56
C VAL A 233 95.24 16.82 -60.67
N VAL A 234 94.64 15.66 -60.39
CA VAL A 234 93.40 15.18 -61.05
C VAL A 234 92.69 14.13 -60.16
N VAL A 235 93.40 13.41 -59.28
CA VAL A 235 92.84 12.23 -58.59
C VAL A 235 91.85 12.55 -57.46
N GLU A 236 91.85 13.78 -56.91
CA GLU A 236 90.96 14.14 -55.78
C GLU A 236 89.65 14.84 -56.17
N GLU A 237 89.47 15.26 -57.43
CA GLU A 237 88.23 15.95 -57.82
C GLU A 237 87.06 15.00 -58.12
N GLU A 238 87.29 13.73 -58.46
CA GLU A 238 86.19 12.79 -58.78
C GLU A 238 85.53 12.15 -57.54
N LYS A 239 86.26 11.92 -56.44
CA LYS A 239 85.70 11.27 -55.23
C LYS A 239 84.64 12.10 -54.48
N ILE A 240 84.60 13.41 -54.72
CA ILE A 240 83.68 14.33 -54.02
C ILE A 240 82.28 14.32 -54.66
N LYS A 241 82.16 13.93 -55.94
CA LYS A 241 80.84 13.86 -56.60
C LYS A 241 80.07 12.59 -56.23
N ASP A 242 80.75 11.44 -56.18
CA ASP A 242 80.08 10.16 -55.91
C ASP A 242 79.49 10.07 -54.49
N THR A 243 80.11 10.70 -53.49
CA THR A 243 79.62 10.64 -52.10
C THR A 243 78.37 11.47 -51.82
N ARG A 244 78.09 12.49 -52.63
CA ARG A 244 76.91 13.36 -52.45
C ARG A 244 75.63 12.77 -53.01
N GLU A 245 75.70 12.04 -54.11
CA GLU A 245 74.51 11.43 -54.74
C GLU A 245 74.02 10.19 -53.97
N PHE A 246 74.93 9.36 -53.45
CA PHE A 246 74.56 8.22 -52.60
C PHE A 246 73.88 8.64 -51.27
N ALA A 247 74.38 9.69 -50.62
CA ALA A 247 73.82 10.17 -49.35
C ALA A 247 72.45 10.88 -49.49
N ALA A 248 72.08 11.31 -50.70
CA ALA A 248 70.75 11.86 -50.98
C ALA A 248 69.72 10.74 -51.20
N ALA A 249 70.07 9.74 -52.00
CA ALA A 249 69.21 8.58 -52.27
C ALA A 249 68.90 7.74 -51.01
N ASP A 250 69.89 7.55 -50.13
CA ASP A 250 69.67 6.81 -48.88
C ASP A 250 68.73 7.54 -47.90
N ARG A 251 68.75 8.88 -47.89
CA ARG A 251 67.82 9.68 -47.08
C ARG A 251 66.41 9.66 -47.61
N GLU A 252 66.23 9.74 -48.92
CA GLU A 252 64.91 9.68 -49.56
C GLU A 252 64.25 8.31 -49.34
N LYS A 253 65.04 7.23 -49.44
CA LYS A 253 64.59 5.88 -49.09
C LYS A 253 64.21 5.74 -47.62
N ALA A 254 65.02 6.27 -46.70
CA ALA A 254 64.72 6.23 -45.27
C ALA A 254 63.41 6.97 -44.94
N VAL A 255 63.20 8.16 -45.50
CA VAL A 255 61.96 8.93 -45.31
C VAL A 255 60.74 8.20 -45.86
N ALA A 256 60.85 7.57 -47.04
CA ALA A 256 59.76 6.79 -47.62
C ALA A 256 59.39 5.56 -46.77
N VAL A 257 60.38 4.86 -46.19
CA VAL A 257 60.16 3.72 -45.28
C VAL A 257 59.50 4.19 -43.98
N THR A 258 59.98 5.26 -43.37
CA THR A 258 59.41 5.78 -42.12
C THR A 258 57.98 6.28 -42.31
N GLN A 259 57.66 6.88 -43.46
CA GLN A 259 56.30 7.32 -43.78
C GLN A 259 55.37 6.12 -44.00
N ALA A 260 55.85 5.06 -44.67
CA ALA A 260 55.11 3.82 -44.84
C ALA A 260 54.87 3.13 -43.48
N GLU A 261 55.89 3.04 -42.61
CA GLU A 261 55.78 2.49 -41.26
C GLU A 261 54.79 3.28 -40.39
N LYS A 262 54.80 4.61 -40.45
CA LYS A 262 53.84 5.45 -39.73
C LYS A 262 52.41 5.16 -40.18
N SER A 263 52.17 5.09 -41.49
CA SER A 263 50.84 4.79 -42.04
C SER A 263 50.35 3.38 -41.70
N ALA A 264 51.26 2.40 -41.69
CA ALA A 264 50.96 1.03 -41.29
C ALA A 264 50.66 0.93 -39.79
N GLN A 265 51.39 1.65 -38.94
CA GLN A 265 51.13 1.73 -37.50
C GLN A 265 49.81 2.43 -37.19
N GLU A 266 49.46 3.52 -37.87
CA GLU A 266 48.15 4.17 -37.72
C GLU A 266 47.00 3.24 -38.11
N ALA A 267 47.13 2.52 -39.23
CA ALA A 267 46.13 1.55 -39.66
C ALA A 267 46.00 0.39 -38.66
N LEU A 268 47.12 -0.17 -38.20
CA LEU A 268 47.16 -1.24 -37.21
C LEU A 268 46.52 -0.82 -35.89
N ILE A 269 46.84 0.37 -35.36
CA ILE A 269 46.26 0.87 -34.10
C ILE A 269 44.75 1.06 -34.25
N LYS A 270 44.30 1.56 -35.41
CA LYS A 270 42.87 1.77 -35.67
C LYS A 270 42.10 0.44 -35.75
N GLU A 271 42.69 -0.56 -36.39
CA GLU A 271 42.10 -1.90 -36.52
C GLU A 271 42.12 -2.67 -35.18
N VAL A 272 43.23 -2.59 -34.42
CA VAL A 272 43.34 -3.19 -33.08
C VAL A 272 42.37 -2.54 -32.10
N LYS A 273 42.26 -1.20 -32.07
CA LYS A 273 41.30 -0.53 -31.19
C LYS A 273 39.84 -0.79 -31.59
N ALA A 274 39.54 -0.90 -32.88
CA ALA A 274 38.22 -1.29 -33.34
C ALA A 274 37.88 -2.73 -32.93
N ALA A 275 38.85 -3.64 -33.05
CA ALA A 275 38.70 -5.03 -32.62
C ALA A 275 38.57 -5.16 -31.09
N GLU A 276 39.34 -4.39 -30.31
CA GLU A 276 39.23 -4.32 -28.85
C GLU A 276 37.87 -3.76 -28.42
N ALA A 277 37.42 -2.66 -29.01
CA ALA A 277 36.10 -2.10 -28.74
C ALA A 277 34.97 -3.09 -29.09
N SER A 278 35.09 -3.82 -30.20
CA SER A 278 34.13 -4.85 -30.57
C SER A 278 34.17 -6.05 -29.63
N ARG A 279 35.33 -6.41 -29.09
CA ARG A 279 35.51 -7.49 -28.11
C ARG A 279 34.91 -7.11 -26.75
N GLU A 280 35.15 -5.89 -26.30
CA GLU A 280 34.60 -5.33 -25.05
C GLU A 280 33.07 -5.25 -25.15
N ALA A 281 32.53 -4.76 -26.27
CA ALA A 281 31.10 -4.70 -26.52
C ALA A 281 30.46 -6.10 -26.55
N ALA A 282 31.13 -7.09 -27.14
CA ALA A 282 30.66 -8.48 -27.15
C ALA A 282 30.67 -9.10 -25.74
N LYS A 283 31.69 -8.80 -24.91
CA LYS A 283 31.75 -9.23 -23.50
C LYS A 283 30.60 -8.63 -22.69
N LEU A 284 30.41 -7.31 -22.76
CA LEU A 284 29.33 -6.63 -22.03
C LEU A 284 27.94 -7.17 -22.43
N LYS A 285 27.75 -7.47 -23.72
CA LYS A 285 26.50 -8.06 -24.22
C LYS A 285 26.30 -9.52 -23.79
N ALA A 286 27.38 -10.26 -23.56
CA ALA A 286 27.32 -11.60 -22.98
C ALA A 286 27.02 -11.54 -21.47
N GLU A 287 27.64 -10.60 -20.75
CA GLU A 287 27.36 -10.34 -19.34
C GLU A 287 25.92 -9.88 -19.12
N GLU A 288 25.41 -8.97 -19.96
CA GLU A 288 24.00 -8.55 -19.95
C GLU A 288 23.05 -9.75 -20.08
N ARG A 289 23.33 -10.67 -21.01
CA ARG A 289 22.52 -11.90 -21.18
C ARG A 289 22.60 -12.83 -19.97
N ILE A 290 23.76 -12.92 -19.31
CA ILE A 290 23.92 -13.73 -18.10
C ILE A 290 23.14 -13.09 -16.95
N ILE A 291 23.23 -11.77 -16.77
CA ILE A 291 22.51 -11.02 -15.74
C ILE A 291 20.99 -11.12 -15.94
N ASP A 292 20.51 -11.02 -17.18
CA ASP A 292 19.09 -11.19 -17.51
C ASP A 292 18.60 -12.62 -17.26
N ALA A 293 19.42 -13.62 -17.61
CA ALA A 293 19.10 -15.02 -17.35
C ALA A 293 19.09 -15.33 -15.85
N GLU A 294 20.07 -14.82 -15.10
CA GLU A 294 20.18 -14.94 -13.64
C GLU A 294 19.01 -14.24 -12.94
N SER A 295 18.64 -13.04 -13.40
CA SER A 295 17.48 -12.31 -12.85
C SER A 295 16.17 -13.06 -13.07
N LYS A 296 15.98 -13.66 -14.25
CA LYS A 296 14.82 -14.52 -14.55
C LYS A 296 14.85 -15.80 -13.71
N PHE A 297 16.02 -16.44 -13.57
CA PHE A 297 16.19 -17.63 -12.75
C PHE A 297 15.85 -17.36 -11.28
N GLN A 298 16.38 -16.27 -10.69
CA GLN A 298 16.09 -15.87 -9.32
C GLN A 298 14.63 -15.47 -9.11
N ALA A 299 13.99 -14.84 -10.10
CA ALA A 299 12.55 -14.54 -10.04
C ALA A 299 11.71 -15.83 -10.01
N SER A 300 12.00 -16.78 -10.90
CA SER A 300 11.34 -18.09 -10.92
C SER A 300 11.65 -18.94 -9.70
N GLU A 301 12.86 -18.87 -9.15
CA GLU A 301 13.23 -19.57 -7.92
C GLU A 301 12.46 -19.01 -6.71
N LYS A 302 12.32 -17.69 -6.61
CA LYS A 302 11.52 -17.05 -5.55
C LYS A 302 10.03 -17.37 -5.69
N GLU A 303 9.49 -17.41 -6.90
CA GLU A 303 8.11 -17.86 -7.14
C GLU A 303 7.94 -19.34 -6.78
N ALA A 304 8.87 -20.21 -7.16
CA ALA A 304 8.84 -21.63 -6.80
C ALA A 304 8.97 -21.84 -5.28
N MET A 305 9.83 -21.07 -4.60
CA MET A 305 9.92 -21.07 -3.14
C MET A 305 8.62 -20.58 -2.51
N ALA A 306 8.00 -19.52 -3.01
CA ALA A 306 6.72 -19.03 -2.53
C ALA A 306 5.61 -20.08 -2.65
N ILE A 307 5.54 -20.76 -3.81
CA ILE A 307 4.60 -21.86 -4.06
C ILE A 307 4.89 -23.03 -3.12
N LYS A 308 6.17 -23.40 -2.93
CA LYS A 308 6.57 -24.46 -2.01
C LYS A 308 6.19 -24.12 -0.57
N THR A 309 6.44 -22.91 -0.10
CA THR A 309 6.01 -22.48 1.24
C THR A 309 4.50 -22.46 1.40
N MET A 310 3.75 -22.11 0.36
CA MET A 310 2.28 -22.18 0.39
C MET A 310 1.77 -23.63 0.36
N ALA A 311 2.44 -24.51 -0.36
CA ALA A 311 2.15 -25.94 -0.38
C ALA A 311 2.50 -26.62 0.95
N ASP A 312 3.64 -26.28 1.55
CA ASP A 312 4.07 -26.77 2.86
C ASP A 312 3.14 -26.25 3.98
N ALA A 313 2.68 -24.99 3.89
CA ALA A 313 1.67 -24.44 4.80
C ALA A 313 0.33 -25.19 4.69
N LYS A 314 -0.14 -25.47 3.46
CA LYS A 314 -1.33 -26.31 3.24
C LYS A 314 -1.14 -27.75 3.72
N ALA A 315 0.02 -28.34 3.47
CA ALA A 315 0.34 -29.69 3.95
C ALA A 315 0.38 -29.75 5.49
N GLN A 316 0.82 -28.68 6.16
CA GLN A 316 0.74 -28.56 7.61
C GLN A 316 -0.70 -28.38 8.11
N GLU A 317 -1.55 -27.62 7.42
CA GLU A 317 -2.99 -27.53 7.74
C GLU A 317 -3.69 -28.88 7.59
N ASP A 318 -3.44 -29.59 6.48
CA ASP A 318 -4.00 -30.93 6.23
C ASP A 318 -3.45 -31.97 7.23
N ALA A 319 -2.18 -31.86 7.64
CA ALA A 319 -1.60 -32.71 8.68
C ALA A 319 -2.24 -32.47 10.05
N ILE A 320 -2.62 -31.23 10.39
CA ILE A 320 -3.39 -30.93 11.61
C ILE A 320 -4.76 -31.60 11.55
N HIS A 321 -5.41 -31.60 10.38
CA HIS A 321 -6.70 -32.27 10.20
C HIS A 321 -6.58 -33.81 10.24
N GLY A 322 -5.50 -34.36 9.66
CA GLY A 322 -5.18 -35.79 9.64
C GLY A 322 -4.75 -36.35 11.00
N ILE A 323 -4.10 -35.56 11.86
CA ILE A 323 -3.83 -35.94 13.26
C ILE A 323 -5.15 -36.06 14.06
N GLY A 324 -6.18 -35.29 13.69
CA GLY A 324 -7.53 -35.41 14.22
C GLY A 324 -8.18 -36.76 13.86
N GLU A 325 -8.06 -37.20 12.61
CA GLU A 325 -8.60 -38.50 12.15
C GLU A 325 -7.77 -39.69 12.62
N ALA A 326 -6.44 -39.57 12.67
CA ALA A 326 -5.54 -40.61 13.15
C ALA A 326 -5.78 -40.94 14.63
N ARG A 327 -6.04 -39.95 15.49
CA ARG A 327 -6.42 -40.18 16.90
C ARG A 327 -7.74 -40.95 17.05
N VAL A 328 -8.67 -40.79 16.11
CA VAL A 328 -9.95 -41.51 16.10
C VAL A 328 -9.75 -42.96 15.65
N ILE A 329 -8.79 -43.22 14.75
CA ILE A 329 -8.44 -44.56 14.28
C ILE A 329 -7.58 -45.30 15.31
N GLU A 330 -6.65 -44.62 15.98
CA GLU A 330 -5.82 -45.19 17.06
C GLU A 330 -6.70 -45.64 18.24
N ALA A 331 -7.72 -44.85 18.59
CA ALA A 331 -8.74 -45.26 19.57
C ALA A 331 -9.57 -46.48 19.13
N LYS A 332 -9.76 -46.71 17.82
CA LYS A 332 -10.42 -47.90 17.28
C LYS A 332 -9.49 -49.11 17.18
N ALA A 333 -8.21 -48.91 16.90
CA ALA A 333 -7.20 -49.97 16.77
C ALA A 333 -6.85 -50.60 18.14
N HIS A 334 -6.81 -49.79 19.19
CA HIS A 334 -6.59 -50.28 20.56
C HIS A 334 -7.70 -51.23 21.06
N ALA A 335 -8.89 -51.20 20.44
CA ALA A 335 -9.97 -52.15 20.71
C ALA A 335 -9.80 -53.51 19.99
N VAL A 336 -8.97 -53.58 18.93
CA VAL A 336 -8.73 -54.78 18.12
C VAL A 336 -7.49 -55.53 18.60
N GLU A 337 -6.48 -54.83 19.12
CA GLU A 337 -5.23 -55.42 19.59
C GLU A 337 -5.41 -56.37 20.77
N ILE A 338 -6.43 -56.15 21.61
CA ILE A 338 -6.79 -57.05 22.73
C ILE A 338 -7.22 -58.45 22.23
N ASP A 339 -7.64 -58.59 20.97
CA ASP A 339 -8.18 -59.85 20.41
C ASP A 339 -7.10 -60.72 19.70
N GLY A 340 -5.91 -60.16 19.41
CA GLY A 340 -4.88 -60.78 18.56
C GLY A 340 -3.84 -61.67 19.28
N ASP A 341 -3.57 -61.40 20.56
CA ASP A 341 -2.48 -62.03 21.32
C ASP A 341 -2.67 -63.54 21.62
N ALA A 342 -3.85 -64.10 21.32
CA ALA A 342 -4.15 -65.50 21.55
C ALA A 342 -3.61 -66.45 20.45
N ARG A 343 -3.22 -65.95 19.27
CA ARG A 343 -3.00 -66.81 18.07
C ARG A 343 -1.53 -67.05 17.67
N ALA A 344 -0.56 -66.30 18.17
CA ALA A 344 0.81 -66.29 17.64
C ALA A 344 1.78 -67.34 18.25
N ARG A 345 1.41 -68.07 19.30
CA ARG A 345 2.35 -68.94 20.06
C ARG A 345 2.66 -70.33 19.47
N ILE A 346 2.10 -70.71 18.31
CA ILE A 346 2.06 -72.12 17.87
C ILE A 346 3.05 -72.50 16.75
N ILE A 347 3.59 -71.56 15.96
CA ILE A 347 4.16 -71.91 14.64
C ILE A 347 5.70 -71.93 14.59
N GLU A 348 6.41 -71.43 15.60
CA GLU A 348 7.86 -71.17 15.51
C GLU A 348 8.79 -72.40 15.68
N VAL A 349 8.31 -73.57 16.13
CA VAL A 349 9.20 -74.60 16.71
C VAL A 349 9.58 -75.78 15.80
N THR A 350 8.95 -76.02 14.64
CA THR A 350 9.03 -77.38 14.02
C THR A 350 9.91 -77.59 12.77
N GLY A 351 10.46 -76.58 12.10
CA GLY A 351 10.93 -76.80 10.72
C GLY A 351 12.42 -76.96 10.43
N LEU A 352 13.30 -76.54 11.32
CA LEU A 352 14.75 -76.38 11.05
C LEU A 352 15.56 -77.70 11.07
N ALA A 353 14.93 -78.87 11.20
CA ALA A 353 15.63 -80.13 11.50
C ALA A 353 15.80 -81.13 10.33
N GLU A 354 15.10 -81.02 9.21
CA GLU A 354 15.18 -82.02 8.12
C GLU A 354 16.11 -81.65 6.95
N ALA A 355 16.81 -80.52 7.04
CA ALA A 355 17.77 -80.02 6.05
C ALA A 355 19.02 -80.90 5.84
N LYS A 356 19.13 -82.10 6.42
CA LYS A 356 20.31 -82.99 6.29
C LYS A 356 20.06 -84.32 5.57
N ALA A 357 18.84 -84.61 5.13
CA ALA A 357 18.56 -85.83 4.35
C ALA A 357 18.73 -85.65 2.82
N ILE A 358 18.97 -84.40 2.36
CA ILE A 358 19.38 -84.07 0.99
C ILE A 358 20.85 -84.45 0.79
N GLU A 359 21.12 -85.73 0.61
CA GLU A 359 22.37 -86.17 -0.04
C GLU A 359 22.26 -87.59 -0.61
N ALA A 360 21.37 -88.44 -0.08
CA ALA A 360 21.43 -89.88 -0.34
C ALA A 360 20.50 -90.44 -1.45
N LYS A 361 19.49 -89.70 -1.96
CA LYS A 361 18.60 -90.24 -3.01
C LYS A 361 18.99 -89.81 -4.43
N ALA A 362 20.26 -90.08 -4.73
CA ALA A 362 20.94 -90.01 -6.02
C ALA A 362 20.34 -90.87 -7.17
N MET A 363 19.01 -91.00 -7.30
CA MET A 363 18.39 -91.83 -8.36
C MET A 363 17.12 -91.21 -8.97
N ALA A 364 16.86 -89.92 -8.69
CA ALA A 364 15.64 -89.22 -9.10
C ALA A 364 15.63 -88.71 -10.56
N ASN A 365 16.78 -88.69 -11.25
CA ASN A 365 16.94 -88.01 -12.55
C ASN A 365 16.52 -88.83 -13.78
N ALA A 366 15.98 -90.04 -13.63
CA ALA A 366 15.53 -90.86 -14.78
C ALA A 366 14.04 -90.65 -15.14
N LYS A 367 13.26 -89.94 -14.31
CA LYS A 367 11.85 -89.60 -14.58
C LYS A 367 11.62 -88.17 -15.08
N GLU A 368 12.70 -87.40 -15.19
CA GLU A 368 12.69 -85.97 -15.52
C GLU A 368 12.38 -85.67 -16.99
N ILE A 369 12.47 -86.67 -17.89
CA ILE A 369 12.37 -86.46 -19.34
C ILE A 369 10.96 -86.73 -19.91
N GLU A 370 10.12 -87.55 -19.28
CA GLU A 370 8.73 -87.76 -19.73
C GLU A 370 7.72 -86.75 -19.15
N ALA A 371 8.04 -86.10 -18.03
CA ALA A 371 7.15 -85.09 -17.41
C ALA A 371 7.31 -83.68 -18.03
N SER A 372 8.47 -83.37 -18.61
CA SER A 372 8.74 -82.03 -19.18
C SER A 372 7.96 -81.76 -20.48
N ALA A 373 7.75 -82.78 -21.31
CA ALA A 373 7.00 -82.64 -22.58
C ALA A 373 5.48 -82.42 -22.39
N LEU A 374 4.90 -82.89 -21.28
CA LEU A 374 3.46 -82.70 -20.99
C LEU A 374 3.17 -81.37 -20.26
N ALA A 375 4.19 -80.76 -19.63
CA ALA A 375 4.08 -79.47 -18.95
C ALA A 375 4.20 -78.27 -19.92
N GLU A 376 5.00 -78.41 -20.98
CA GLU A 376 5.25 -77.31 -21.93
C GLU A 376 4.04 -76.97 -22.81
N ALA A 377 3.19 -77.95 -23.14
CA ALA A 377 1.96 -77.74 -23.90
C ALA A 377 0.85 -77.05 -23.07
N LYS A 378 0.71 -77.37 -21.78
CA LYS A 378 -0.25 -76.70 -20.88
C LYS A 378 0.20 -75.30 -20.44
N GLY A 379 1.52 -75.04 -20.43
CA GLY A 379 2.06 -73.72 -20.14
C GLY A 379 1.76 -72.67 -21.21
N LYS A 380 1.70 -73.07 -22.48
CA LYS A 380 1.42 -72.13 -23.59
C LYS A 380 -0.06 -71.74 -23.69
N ASP A 381 -0.99 -72.65 -23.42
CA ASP A 381 -2.43 -72.32 -23.39
C ASP A 381 -2.81 -71.43 -22.20
N ALA A 382 -2.22 -71.66 -21.02
CA ALA A 382 -2.44 -70.81 -19.85
C ALA A 382 -1.88 -69.39 -20.03
N MET A 383 -0.79 -69.24 -20.80
CA MET A 383 -0.16 -67.93 -21.05
C MET A 383 -0.97 -67.07 -22.03
N VAL A 384 -1.64 -67.67 -23.02
CA VAL A 384 -2.56 -66.97 -23.93
C VAL A 384 -3.82 -66.49 -23.20
N ASP A 385 -4.36 -67.27 -22.26
CA ASP A 385 -5.50 -66.87 -21.44
C ASP A 385 -5.17 -65.76 -20.43
N VAL A 386 -3.96 -65.75 -19.88
CA VAL A 386 -3.48 -64.67 -18.99
C VAL A 386 -3.24 -63.39 -19.80
N MET A 387 -2.65 -63.46 -21.00
CA MET A 387 -2.47 -62.29 -21.87
C MET A 387 -3.79 -61.71 -22.36
N ASN A 388 -4.77 -62.53 -22.75
CA ASN A 388 -6.08 -62.03 -23.16
C ASN A 388 -6.83 -61.38 -21.99
N LYS A 389 -6.78 -61.98 -20.78
CA LYS A 389 -7.39 -61.39 -19.59
C LYS A 389 -6.70 -60.10 -19.15
N GLN A 390 -5.37 -60.04 -19.18
CA GLN A 390 -4.62 -58.79 -18.92
C GLN A 390 -4.95 -57.72 -19.95
N GLY A 391 -4.98 -58.04 -21.24
CA GLY A 391 -5.35 -57.09 -22.29
C GLY A 391 -6.78 -56.54 -22.13
N THR A 392 -7.74 -57.38 -21.72
CA THR A 392 -9.12 -56.91 -21.45
C THR A 392 -9.22 -56.07 -20.18
N VAL A 393 -8.47 -56.39 -19.13
CA VAL A 393 -8.45 -55.61 -17.88
C VAL A 393 -7.73 -54.28 -18.09
N GLU A 394 -6.63 -54.26 -18.83
CA GLU A 394 -5.94 -53.02 -19.21
C GLU A 394 -6.81 -52.12 -20.08
N ALA A 395 -7.56 -52.69 -21.04
CA ALA A 395 -8.51 -51.94 -21.84
C ALA A 395 -9.67 -51.37 -21.00
N GLU A 396 -10.23 -52.14 -20.06
CA GLU A 396 -11.27 -51.64 -19.13
C GLU A 396 -10.74 -50.58 -18.17
N VAL A 397 -9.53 -50.75 -17.65
CA VAL A 397 -8.88 -49.76 -16.77
C VAL A 397 -8.61 -48.48 -17.53
N MET A 398 -8.12 -48.55 -18.77
CA MET A 398 -7.94 -47.38 -19.62
C MET A 398 -9.29 -46.72 -19.99
N ALA A 399 -10.33 -47.49 -20.31
CA ALA A 399 -11.66 -46.94 -20.56
C ALA A 399 -12.26 -46.25 -19.32
N LYS A 400 -12.11 -46.84 -18.13
CA LYS A 400 -12.52 -46.22 -16.86
C LYS A 400 -11.67 -44.99 -16.51
N LYS A 401 -10.38 -44.99 -16.86
CA LYS A 401 -9.51 -43.84 -16.68
C LYS A 401 -9.89 -42.69 -17.60
N TYR A 402 -10.11 -42.95 -18.89
CA TYR A 402 -10.54 -41.92 -19.85
C TYR A 402 -11.94 -41.38 -19.56
N THR A 403 -12.86 -42.20 -19.05
CA THR A 403 -14.18 -41.74 -18.62
C THR A 403 -14.11 -40.94 -17.32
N SER A 404 -13.26 -41.33 -16.36
CA SER A 404 -13.00 -40.54 -15.15
C SER A 404 -12.29 -39.21 -15.46
N GLU A 405 -11.35 -39.21 -16.40
CA GLU A 405 -10.69 -38.00 -16.90
C GLU A 405 -11.66 -37.10 -17.66
N ALA A 406 -12.52 -37.66 -18.51
CA ALA A 406 -13.55 -36.90 -19.21
C ALA A 406 -14.54 -36.26 -18.22
N ASN A 407 -15.01 -37.02 -17.23
CA ASN A 407 -15.90 -36.50 -16.19
C ASN A 407 -15.19 -35.47 -15.29
N GLY A 408 -13.90 -35.67 -14.99
CA GLY A 408 -13.10 -34.70 -14.26
C GLY A 408 -12.90 -33.40 -15.05
N ILE A 409 -12.76 -33.48 -16.38
CA ILE A 409 -12.66 -32.31 -17.26
C ILE A 409 -14.00 -31.59 -17.38
N THR A 410 -15.13 -32.30 -17.47
CA THR A 410 -16.46 -31.67 -17.53
C THR A 410 -16.81 -31.01 -16.20
N GLU A 411 -16.56 -31.67 -15.07
CA GLU A 411 -16.72 -31.09 -13.73
C GLU A 411 -15.82 -29.86 -13.53
N LYS A 412 -14.54 -29.92 -13.97
CA LYS A 412 -13.65 -28.76 -13.96
C LYS A 412 -14.14 -27.63 -14.88
N ALA A 413 -14.66 -27.94 -16.06
CA ALA A 413 -15.21 -26.93 -16.97
C ALA A 413 -16.47 -26.27 -16.38
N HIS A 414 -17.32 -27.04 -15.70
CA HIS A 414 -18.48 -26.51 -14.96
C HIS A 414 -18.05 -25.64 -13.77
N ALA A 415 -17.04 -26.06 -13.00
CA ALA A 415 -16.48 -25.26 -11.93
C ALA A 415 -15.84 -23.95 -12.47
N MET A 416 -15.08 -24.03 -13.56
CA MET A 416 -14.49 -22.85 -14.22
C MET A 416 -15.57 -21.89 -14.74
N LYS A 417 -16.67 -22.40 -15.30
CA LYS A 417 -17.80 -21.56 -15.74
C LYS A 417 -18.47 -20.84 -14.56
N LEU A 418 -18.57 -21.49 -13.41
CA LEU A 418 -19.14 -20.90 -12.20
C LEU A 418 -18.23 -19.79 -11.63
N PHE A 419 -16.91 -20.01 -11.64
CA PHE A 419 -15.94 -19.00 -11.21
C PHE A 419 -15.82 -17.83 -12.19
N ASP A 420 -15.93 -18.06 -13.50
CA ASP A 420 -15.91 -17.03 -14.54
C ASP A 420 -17.12 -16.09 -14.43
N SER A 421 -18.32 -16.61 -14.11
CA SER A 421 -19.50 -15.74 -13.89
C SER A 421 -19.34 -14.81 -12.69
N VAL A 422 -18.80 -15.31 -11.57
CA VAL A 422 -18.59 -14.47 -10.36
C VAL A 422 -17.45 -13.46 -10.58
N GLY A 423 -16.41 -13.85 -11.32
CA GLY A 423 -15.32 -12.94 -11.73
C GLY A 423 -15.81 -11.81 -12.61
N LYS A 424 -16.65 -12.12 -13.62
CA LYS A 424 -17.27 -11.12 -14.51
C LYS A 424 -18.19 -10.17 -13.75
N ASP A 425 -19.01 -10.67 -12.84
CA ASP A 425 -19.90 -9.81 -12.04
C ASP A 425 -19.09 -8.84 -11.17
N HIS A 426 -17.98 -9.30 -10.59
CA HIS A 426 -17.10 -8.43 -9.81
C HIS A 426 -16.34 -7.41 -10.68
N GLU A 427 -15.89 -7.83 -11.86
CA GLU A 427 -15.24 -6.94 -12.84
C GLU A 427 -16.22 -5.88 -13.38
N GLU A 428 -17.45 -6.27 -13.73
CA GLU A 428 -18.52 -5.36 -14.11
C GLU A 428 -18.90 -4.41 -12.98
N PHE A 429 -18.95 -4.90 -11.73
CA PHE A 429 -19.20 -4.06 -10.56
C PHE A 429 -18.08 -3.04 -10.36
N LYS A 430 -16.81 -3.46 -10.48
CA LYS A 430 -15.65 -2.57 -10.40
C LYS A 430 -15.66 -1.52 -11.51
N LEU A 431 -15.92 -1.93 -12.76
CA LEU A 431 -16.03 -1.03 -13.91
C LEU A 431 -17.17 -0.03 -13.73
N ARG A 432 -18.30 -0.45 -13.14
CA ARG A 432 -19.42 0.43 -12.81
C ARG A 432 -19.06 1.45 -11.75
N LEU A 433 -18.37 1.02 -10.69
CA LEU A 433 -17.94 1.90 -9.62
C LEU A 433 -16.87 2.90 -10.08
N ASP A 434 -15.94 2.49 -10.94
CA ASP A 434 -14.97 3.38 -11.57
C ASP A 434 -15.66 4.37 -12.53
N LYS A 435 -16.68 3.92 -13.28
CA LYS A 435 -17.51 4.80 -14.12
C LYS A 435 -18.27 5.82 -13.27
N GLU A 436 -18.96 5.40 -12.19
CA GLU A 436 -19.66 6.31 -11.27
C GLU A 436 -18.71 7.33 -10.67
N LYS A 437 -17.56 6.90 -10.16
CA LYS A 437 -16.50 7.78 -9.65
C LYS A 437 -16.06 8.79 -10.70
N SER A 438 -15.89 8.38 -11.96
CA SER A 438 -15.49 9.30 -13.04
C SER A 438 -16.56 10.34 -13.36
N ILE A 439 -17.84 9.94 -13.32
CA ILE A 439 -18.98 10.84 -13.52
C ILE A 439 -19.05 11.85 -12.37
N ASP A 440 -18.92 11.38 -11.13
CA ASP A 440 -18.94 12.24 -9.94
C ASP A 440 -17.80 13.27 -9.96
N LEU A 441 -16.58 12.85 -10.33
CA LEU A 441 -15.45 13.77 -10.48
C LEU A 441 -15.68 14.80 -11.59
N ALA A 442 -16.23 14.38 -12.72
CA ALA A 442 -16.58 15.29 -13.81
C ALA A 442 -17.68 16.28 -13.38
N GLN A 443 -18.69 15.84 -12.64
CA GLN A 443 -19.74 16.69 -12.10
C GLN A 443 -19.19 17.72 -11.10
N ILE A 444 -18.27 17.32 -10.22
CA ILE A 444 -17.61 18.24 -9.28
C ILE A 444 -16.77 19.27 -10.04
N ALA A 445 -16.04 18.86 -11.09
CA ALA A 445 -15.28 19.77 -11.93
C ALA A 445 -16.19 20.79 -12.63
N ILE A 446 -17.31 20.35 -13.21
CA ILE A 446 -18.32 21.23 -13.81
C ILE A 446 -18.89 22.20 -12.76
N GLN A 447 -19.18 21.74 -11.54
CA GLN A 447 -19.66 22.60 -10.46
C GLN A 447 -18.64 23.67 -10.08
N LYS A 448 -17.35 23.31 -10.03
CA LYS A 448 -16.26 24.27 -9.82
C LYS A 448 -16.22 25.31 -10.93
N ASP A 449 -16.26 24.89 -12.20
CA ASP A 449 -16.23 25.80 -13.33
C ASP A 449 -17.45 26.73 -13.36
N ILE A 450 -18.63 26.22 -13.02
CA ILE A 450 -19.85 27.03 -12.85
C ILE A 450 -19.67 28.01 -11.69
N ALA A 451 -19.11 27.58 -10.56
CA ALA A 451 -18.88 28.46 -9.41
C ALA A 451 -17.87 29.57 -9.75
N ASP A 452 -16.80 29.26 -10.47
CA ASP A 452 -15.80 30.22 -10.94
C ASP A 452 -16.42 31.22 -11.93
N ALA A 453 -17.23 30.73 -12.88
CA ALA A 453 -17.97 31.58 -13.81
C ALA A 453 -19.00 32.47 -13.10
N GLN A 454 -19.77 31.92 -12.14
CA GLN A 454 -20.73 32.67 -11.31
C GLN A 454 -20.01 33.74 -10.47
N ALA A 455 -18.88 33.40 -9.84
CA ALA A 455 -18.07 34.33 -9.08
C ALA A 455 -17.51 35.45 -9.98
N SER A 456 -17.08 35.12 -11.20
CA SER A 456 -16.63 36.10 -12.18
C SER A 456 -17.75 37.06 -12.61
N VAL A 457 -18.95 36.53 -12.89
CA VAL A 457 -20.14 37.33 -13.22
C VAL A 457 -20.54 38.23 -12.05
N ILE A 458 -20.57 37.69 -10.82
CA ILE A 458 -20.87 38.47 -9.61
C ILE A 458 -19.81 39.56 -9.40
N ASN A 459 -18.52 39.26 -9.58
CA ASN A 459 -17.44 40.23 -9.46
C ASN A 459 -17.60 41.37 -10.49
N ALA A 460 -17.88 41.04 -11.75
CA ALA A 460 -18.15 42.04 -12.80
C ALA A 460 -19.43 42.86 -12.51
N ALA A 461 -20.48 42.22 -11.99
CA ALA A 461 -21.72 42.88 -11.60
C ALA A 461 -21.52 43.82 -10.40
N LEU A 462 -20.80 43.40 -9.36
CA LEU A 462 -20.47 44.24 -8.20
C LEU A 462 -19.54 45.39 -8.58
N LYS A 463 -18.60 45.19 -9.52
CA LYS A 463 -17.71 46.23 -10.03
C LYS A 463 -18.44 47.30 -10.85
N SER A 464 -19.52 46.92 -11.55
CA SER A 464 -20.31 47.83 -12.39
C SER A 464 -21.50 48.45 -11.64
N ALA A 465 -21.98 47.82 -10.57
CA ALA A 465 -23.05 48.33 -9.75
C ALA A 465 -22.56 49.49 -8.87
N LYS A 466 -23.14 50.69 -9.05
CA LYS A 466 -23.08 51.74 -8.02
C LYS A 466 -24.04 51.38 -6.91
N ILE A 467 -23.53 50.77 -5.84
CA ILE A 467 -24.31 50.42 -4.65
C ILE A 467 -24.14 51.54 -3.62
N ASP A 468 -25.18 52.35 -3.43
CA ASP A 468 -25.27 53.26 -2.28
C ASP A 468 -25.76 52.48 -1.07
N ILE A 469 -24.84 52.08 -0.19
CA ILE A 469 -25.14 51.33 1.03
C ILE A 469 -25.55 52.32 2.12
N VAL A 470 -26.86 52.46 2.34
CA VAL A 470 -27.41 53.20 3.49
C VAL A 470 -27.65 52.22 4.65
N GLY A 471 -26.58 51.92 5.40
CA GLY A 471 -26.63 51.19 6.67
C GLY A 471 -26.04 49.76 6.67
N GLY A 472 -25.04 49.56 7.54
CA GLY A 472 -24.56 48.26 8.05
C GLY A 472 -24.12 47.22 7.00
N GLU A 473 -22.88 47.31 6.53
CA GLU A 473 -22.24 46.43 5.53
C GLU A 473 -22.37 44.92 5.83
N THR A 474 -22.43 44.52 7.10
CA THR A 474 -22.51 43.12 7.53
C THR A 474 -23.89 42.47 7.28
N MET A 475 -24.98 43.22 7.44
CA MET A 475 -26.34 42.68 7.32
C MET A 475 -26.74 42.38 5.87
N PHE A 476 -26.16 43.11 4.91
CA PHE A 476 -26.42 42.91 3.49
C PHE A 476 -25.70 41.67 2.95
N PHE A 477 -24.41 41.50 3.30
CA PHE A 477 -23.63 40.33 2.92
C PHE A 477 -24.24 39.04 3.48
N ASP A 478 -24.58 39.03 4.78
CA ASP A 478 -25.17 37.86 5.44
C ASP A 478 -26.52 37.45 4.83
N LYS A 479 -27.36 38.42 4.42
CA LYS A 479 -28.65 38.10 3.80
C LYS A 479 -28.52 37.53 2.38
N ILE A 480 -27.63 38.08 1.55
CA ILE A 480 -27.44 37.59 0.18
C ILE A 480 -26.72 36.24 0.19
N VAL A 481 -25.60 36.15 0.90
CA VAL A 481 -24.83 34.89 0.99
C VAL A 481 -25.65 33.82 1.69
N GLY A 482 -26.30 34.15 2.81
CA GLY A 482 -27.16 33.24 3.57
C GLY A 482 -28.34 32.69 2.77
N SER A 483 -28.95 33.50 1.90
CA SER A 483 -30.07 33.05 1.08
C SER A 483 -29.63 32.10 -0.04
N ILE A 484 -28.46 32.35 -0.65
CA ILE A 484 -27.89 31.49 -1.70
C ILE A 484 -27.36 30.18 -1.11
N THR A 485 -26.68 30.23 0.04
CA THR A 485 -26.15 29.03 0.71
C THR A 485 -27.27 28.16 1.28
N ASN A 486 -28.30 28.75 1.89
CA ASN A 486 -29.45 27.99 2.39
C ASN A 486 -30.21 27.29 1.25
N GLY A 487 -30.39 27.96 0.10
CA GLY A 487 -31.02 27.35 -1.08
C GLY A 487 -30.24 26.14 -1.59
N LYS A 488 -28.92 26.29 -1.78
CA LYS A 488 -28.05 25.18 -2.23
C LYS A 488 -27.96 24.04 -1.21
N TYR A 489 -27.96 24.36 0.08
CA TYR A 489 -27.93 23.37 1.16
C TYR A 489 -29.22 22.54 1.22
N MET A 490 -30.39 23.18 1.04
CA MET A 490 -31.67 22.48 0.96
C MET A 490 -31.76 21.60 -0.27
N ASP A 491 -31.35 22.09 -1.45
CA ASP A 491 -31.29 21.28 -2.67
C ASP A 491 -30.35 20.08 -2.53
N TYR A 492 -29.21 20.26 -1.85
CA TYR A 492 -28.28 19.17 -1.58
C TYR A 492 -28.89 18.10 -0.68
N MET A 493 -29.56 18.50 0.40
CA MET A 493 -30.23 17.56 1.32
C MET A 493 -31.36 16.79 0.64
N VAL A 494 -32.18 17.47 -0.17
CA VAL A 494 -33.30 16.82 -0.88
C VAL A 494 -32.78 15.81 -1.89
N ASN A 495 -31.73 16.12 -2.65
CA ASN A 495 -31.22 15.20 -3.68
C ASN A 495 -30.35 14.05 -3.12
N LYS A 496 -29.74 14.19 -1.93
CA LYS A 496 -28.92 13.14 -1.31
C LYS A 496 -29.71 12.23 -0.36
N SER A 497 -30.82 12.70 0.22
CA SER A 497 -31.63 11.90 1.13
C SER A 497 -32.70 11.15 0.37
N LYS A 498 -32.59 9.82 0.32
CA LYS A 498 -33.58 8.96 -0.33
C LYS A 498 -35.01 9.22 0.16
N VAL A 499 -35.19 9.45 1.46
CA VAL A 499 -36.50 9.75 2.06
C VAL A 499 -37.05 11.11 1.59
N LEU A 500 -36.21 12.13 1.47
CA LEU A 500 -36.65 13.45 1.00
C LEU A 500 -36.88 13.47 -0.51
N THR A 501 -36.10 12.69 -1.27
CA THR A 501 -36.35 12.43 -2.69
C THR A 501 -37.68 11.70 -2.88
N ASP A 502 -37.95 10.64 -2.11
CA ASP A 502 -39.20 9.89 -2.19
C ASP A 502 -40.41 10.78 -1.84
N VAL A 503 -40.29 11.65 -0.83
CA VAL A 503 -41.33 12.63 -0.48
C VAL A 503 -41.52 13.68 -1.57
N LYS A 504 -40.44 14.20 -2.16
CA LYS A 504 -40.50 15.11 -3.30
C LYS A 504 -41.18 14.44 -4.51
N ASP A 505 -40.83 13.20 -4.81
CA ASP A 505 -41.36 12.47 -5.96
C ASP A 505 -42.81 12.04 -5.74
N THR A 506 -43.24 11.87 -4.48
CA THR A 506 -44.63 11.53 -4.13
C THR A 506 -45.54 12.76 -4.08
N PHE A 507 -45.05 13.91 -3.62
CA PHE A 507 -45.90 15.09 -3.37
C PHE A 507 -45.56 16.32 -4.22
N ILE A 508 -44.31 16.50 -4.64
CA ILE A 508 -43.82 17.75 -5.25
C ILE A 508 -43.22 17.45 -6.64
N THR A 509 -44.08 17.00 -7.54
CA THR A 509 -43.74 16.69 -8.96
C THR A 509 -43.95 17.87 -9.90
N GLY A 510 -44.42 19.02 -9.39
CA GLY A 510 -44.69 20.22 -10.19
C GLY A 510 -46.07 20.27 -10.85
N ASP A 511 -46.90 19.23 -10.67
CA ASP A 511 -48.29 19.19 -11.10
C ASP A 511 -49.25 19.44 -9.90
N PRO A 512 -49.97 20.58 -9.89
CA PRO A 512 -50.93 20.90 -8.83
C PRO A 512 -52.02 19.83 -8.64
N GLU A 513 -52.48 19.19 -9.72
CA GLU A 513 -53.55 18.19 -9.64
C GLU A 513 -53.06 16.87 -9.03
N HIS A 514 -51.80 16.50 -9.27
CA HIS A 514 -51.19 15.32 -8.69
C HIS A 514 -50.98 15.48 -7.18
N PHE A 515 -50.45 16.64 -6.75
CA PHE A 515 -50.32 16.97 -5.34
C PHE A 515 -51.68 16.94 -4.61
N GLU A 516 -52.72 17.51 -5.23
CA GLU A 516 -54.06 17.53 -4.64
C GLU A 516 -54.65 16.11 -4.47
N ARG A 517 -54.44 15.22 -5.46
CA ARG A 517 -54.88 13.82 -5.38
C ARG A 517 -54.16 13.03 -4.31
N GLU A 518 -52.84 13.15 -4.21
CA GLU A 518 -52.04 12.44 -3.20
C GLU A 518 -52.32 12.97 -1.80
N LEU A 519 -52.51 14.29 -1.66
CA LEU A 519 -52.90 14.91 -0.40
C LEU A 519 -54.31 14.49 0.03
N LYS A 520 -55.28 14.42 -0.89
CA LYS A 520 -56.62 13.87 -0.62
C LYS A 520 -56.59 12.38 -0.26
N THR A 521 -55.73 11.60 -0.90
CA THR A 521 -55.52 10.18 -0.60
C THR A 521 -54.90 9.96 0.78
N LEU A 522 -53.93 10.80 1.15
CA LEU A 522 -53.33 10.80 2.48
C LEU A 522 -54.35 11.18 3.55
N VAL A 523 -55.11 12.26 3.35
CA VAL A 523 -56.13 12.74 4.30
C VAL A 523 -57.28 11.74 4.46
N SER A 524 -57.71 11.09 3.38
CA SER A 524 -58.73 10.05 3.42
C SER A 524 -58.26 8.75 4.10
N ARG A 525 -56.98 8.37 3.99
CA ARG A 525 -56.40 7.22 4.74
C ARG A 525 -56.54 7.36 6.25
N PHE A 526 -56.46 8.57 6.79
CA PHE A 526 -56.61 8.84 8.23
C PHE A 526 -58.06 9.10 8.66
N ASN A 527 -59.03 8.86 7.77
CA ASN A 527 -60.46 9.03 7.99
C ASN A 527 -60.81 10.43 8.53
N ILE A 528 -60.22 11.46 7.91
CA ILE A 528 -60.43 12.87 8.25
C ILE A 528 -61.50 13.43 7.31
N GLY A 529 -62.63 13.84 7.88
CA GLY A 529 -63.76 14.38 7.11
C GLY A 529 -63.56 15.83 6.67
N SER A 530 -64.39 16.29 5.74
CA SER A 530 -64.35 17.69 5.27
C SER A 530 -64.67 18.72 6.37
N ASP A 531 -65.33 18.29 7.44
CA ASP A 531 -65.61 19.12 8.61
C ASP A 531 -64.39 19.31 9.52
N ASP A 532 -63.50 18.31 9.60
CA ASP A 532 -62.26 18.41 10.37
C ASP A 532 -61.28 19.40 9.71
N LEU A 533 -61.21 19.38 8.37
CA LEU A 533 -60.40 20.33 7.59
C LEU A 533 -60.89 21.78 7.73
N LYS A 534 -62.16 22.00 8.07
CA LYS A 534 -62.73 23.36 8.22
C LYS A 534 -62.42 23.95 9.59
N ASN A 535 -62.35 23.11 10.63
CA ASN A 535 -62.37 23.55 12.02
C ASN A 535 -61.02 23.38 12.74
N LEU A 536 -60.01 22.78 12.10
CA LEU A 536 -58.69 22.55 12.70
C LEU A 536 -57.61 23.45 12.09
N SER A 537 -56.56 23.72 12.87
CA SER A 537 -55.31 24.28 12.36
C SER A 537 -54.46 23.19 11.72
N ILE A 538 -53.48 23.56 10.91
CA ILE A 538 -52.56 22.59 10.27
C ILE A 538 -51.82 21.77 11.33
N SER A 539 -51.40 22.37 12.45
CA SER A 539 -50.80 21.64 13.58
C SER A 539 -51.78 20.68 14.23
N ALA A 540 -53.02 21.11 14.51
CA ALA A 540 -54.04 20.26 15.13
C ALA A 540 -54.48 19.09 14.23
N LEU A 541 -54.47 19.31 12.91
CA LEU A 541 -54.71 18.26 11.91
C LEU A 541 -53.61 17.21 11.94
N ILE A 542 -52.33 17.63 11.92
CA ILE A 542 -51.18 16.73 11.97
C ILE A 542 -51.14 15.98 13.31
N SER A 543 -51.43 16.64 14.44
CA SER A 543 -51.54 15.97 15.74
C SER A 543 -52.66 14.92 15.77
N LYS A 544 -53.79 15.18 15.11
CA LYS A 544 -54.89 14.20 14.98
C LYS A 544 -54.50 13.02 14.08
N MET A 545 -53.64 13.24 13.07
CA MET A 545 -53.06 12.17 12.25
C MET A 545 -52.04 11.34 13.04
N ILE A 546 -51.19 11.98 13.87
CA ILE A 546 -50.22 11.30 14.75
C ILE A 546 -50.94 10.36 15.72
N GLN A 547 -52.05 10.80 16.32
CA GLN A 547 -52.86 9.98 17.23
C GLN A 547 -53.46 8.73 16.57
N ARG A 548 -53.49 8.66 15.24
CA ARG A 548 -54.08 7.57 14.45
C ARG A 548 -53.05 6.83 13.59
N ALA A 549 -51.79 7.23 13.64
CA ALA A 549 -50.71 6.66 12.83
C ALA A 549 -49.96 5.57 13.61
N GLU A 550 -49.56 4.50 12.92
CA GLU A 550 -48.75 3.41 13.47
C GLU A 550 -47.45 3.23 12.66
N GLY A 551 -46.35 2.87 13.34
CA GLY A 551 -45.05 2.56 12.72
C GLY A 551 -44.28 3.79 12.19
N ASP A 552 -43.52 3.60 11.09
CA ASP A 552 -42.63 4.62 10.49
C ASP A 552 -43.33 5.92 10.06
N THR A 553 -44.66 5.89 9.91
CA THR A 553 -45.48 7.06 9.59
C THR A 553 -45.57 8.06 10.74
N LEU A 554 -45.44 7.60 12.00
CA LEU A 554 -45.50 8.45 13.19
C LEU A 554 -44.28 9.37 13.28
N ALA A 555 -43.07 8.84 13.07
CA ALA A 555 -41.83 9.62 13.04
C ALA A 555 -41.84 10.70 11.93
N SER A 556 -42.43 10.36 10.78
CA SER A 556 -42.57 11.29 9.66
C SER A 556 -43.56 12.43 9.98
N LEU A 557 -44.68 12.11 10.63
CA LEU A 557 -45.69 13.10 11.03
C LEU A 557 -45.22 14.01 12.19
N GLU A 558 -44.44 13.49 13.14
CA GLU A 558 -43.80 14.30 14.20
C GLU A 558 -42.77 15.29 13.63
N THR A 559 -42.00 14.84 12.63
CA THR A 559 -41.04 15.70 11.91
C THR A 559 -41.78 16.80 11.15
N LEU A 560 -42.89 16.47 10.49
CA LEU A 560 -43.75 17.44 9.79
C LEU A 560 -44.41 18.44 10.75
N LEU A 561 -44.86 18.01 11.94
CA LEU A 561 -45.40 18.90 12.97
C LEU A 561 -44.34 19.91 13.42
N THR A 562 -43.14 19.43 13.74
CA THR A 562 -42.01 20.26 14.17
C THR A 562 -41.60 21.26 13.08
N PHE A 563 -41.64 20.84 11.81
CA PHE A 563 -41.36 21.72 10.67
C PHE A 563 -42.44 22.79 10.50
N ALA A 564 -43.73 22.41 10.58
CA ALA A 564 -44.85 23.33 10.47
C ALA A 564 -44.87 24.39 11.58
N GLU A 565 -44.46 24.02 12.80
CA GLU A 565 -44.30 24.95 13.92
C GLU A 565 -43.12 25.91 13.72
N LYS A 566 -41.94 25.40 13.31
CA LYS A 566 -40.75 26.23 13.05
C LYS A 566 -40.96 27.23 11.92
N GLN A 567 -41.75 26.89 10.91
CA GLN A 567 -42.06 27.77 9.77
C GLN A 567 -43.27 28.69 10.02
N GLY A 568 -43.87 28.66 11.21
CA GLY A 568 -45.04 29.49 11.54
C GLY A 568 -46.31 29.13 10.75
N LEU A 569 -46.36 27.93 10.18
CA LEU A 569 -47.49 27.42 9.40
C LEU A 569 -48.52 26.69 10.29
N GLY A 570 -48.13 26.29 11.50
CA GLY A 570 -48.98 25.52 12.42
C GLY A 570 -50.31 26.17 12.78
N ASN A 571 -50.35 27.51 12.95
CA ASN A 571 -51.54 28.26 13.36
C ASN A 571 -52.48 28.63 12.20
N LYS A 572 -52.13 28.29 10.95
CA LYS A 572 -53.00 28.58 9.80
C LYS A 572 -54.15 27.57 9.74
N PRO A 573 -55.33 27.98 9.26
CA PRO A 573 -56.48 27.08 9.17
C PRO A 573 -56.20 25.98 8.14
N ALA A 574 -56.50 24.73 8.50
CA ALA A 574 -56.36 23.57 7.62
C ALA A 574 -57.23 23.66 6.36
N SER A 575 -58.20 24.59 6.33
CA SER A 575 -59.04 24.86 5.17
C SER A 575 -58.28 25.39 3.96
N LEU A 576 -57.02 25.82 4.13
CA LEU A 576 -56.13 26.20 3.03
C LEU A 576 -55.76 25.01 2.13
N ILE A 577 -55.91 23.78 2.62
CA ILE A 577 -55.69 22.53 1.86
C ILE A 577 -56.85 22.26 0.89
N ARG A 578 -57.98 22.97 1.01
CA ARG A 578 -59.20 22.74 0.23
C ARG A 578 -59.27 23.54 -1.08
N LYS A 579 -58.24 24.32 -1.44
CA LYS A 579 -58.23 25.11 -2.68
C LYS A 579 -57.18 24.64 -3.65
#